data_AF-A0A0T5NNI9-F1
#
_entry.id   AF-A0A0T5NNI9-F1
#
_cell.length_a   1.000
_cell.length_b   1.000
_cell.length_c   1.000
_cell.angle_alpha   90.00
_cell.angle_beta   90.00
_cell.angle_gamma   90.00
#
_symmetry.space_group_name_H-M   'P 1'
#
loop_
_entity.id
_entity.type
_entity.pdbx_description
1 polymer ?
#
loop_
_entity_poly.entity_id
_entity_poly.type
_entity_poly.pdbx_seq_one_letter_code
_entity_poly.pdbx_strand_id
1 'polypeptide(L)'
;VKMSMNPFDEIAVEEAIRLKEAGKADEVVAVSIGVKQAQETLRTALAMGADRAILVVAADDVHTDIEPLSVAKILAKVVEEEQPGLVIAGKQAIDNDMNAT
;
A
#
# COMPACT_ATOMS: atom_id res chain seq x y z
N VAL A 1 16.29 7.49 10.99
CA VAL A 1 16.09 7.81 9.56
C VAL A 1 14.64 8.25 9.41
N LYS A 2 14.33 9.22 8.53
CA LYS A 2 12.94 9.65 8.29
C LYS A 2 12.23 8.57 7.46
N MET A 3 11.11 8.05 7.95
CA MET A 3 10.28 7.09 7.21
C MET A 3 9.55 7.83 6.08
N SER A 4 9.51 7.23 4.89
CA SER A 4 8.80 7.75 3.72
C SER A 4 8.11 6.60 2.99
N MET A 5 7.26 6.93 2.00
CA MET A 5 6.73 5.93 1.08
C MET A 5 7.88 5.22 0.37
N ASN A 6 7.73 3.92 0.15
CA ASN A 6 8.66 3.15 -0.66
C ASN A 6 8.63 3.70 -2.11
N PRO A 7 9.77 3.97 -2.76
CA PRO A 7 9.78 4.57 -4.10
C PRO A 7 9.04 3.75 -5.16
N PHE A 8 8.98 2.42 -5.03
CA PHE A 8 8.21 1.60 -5.95
C PHE A 8 6.69 1.72 -5.71
N ASP A 9 6.29 2.02 -4.49
CA ASP A 9 4.88 2.23 -4.14
C ASP A 9 4.41 3.61 -4.64
N GLU A 10 5.28 4.62 -4.65
CA GLU A 10 4.97 5.92 -5.28
C GLU A 10 4.62 5.73 -6.77
N ILE A 11 5.35 4.86 -7.47
CA ILE A 11 5.08 4.53 -8.87
C ILE A 11 3.77 3.75 -9.00
N ALA A 12 3.49 2.80 -8.09
CA ALA A 12 2.25 2.03 -8.09
C ALA A 12 1.02 2.92 -7.89
N VAL A 13 1.08 3.88 -6.96
CA VAL A 13 0.02 4.84 -6.70
C VAL A 13 -0.19 5.76 -7.92
N GLU A 14 0.89 6.29 -8.50
CA GLU A 14 0.83 7.12 -9.71
C GLU A 14 0.16 6.38 -10.88
N GLU A 15 0.51 5.12 -11.12
CA GLU A 15 -0.12 4.34 -12.20
C GLU A 15 -1.59 4.06 -11.92
N ALA A 16 -1.98 3.77 -10.68
CA ALA A 16 -3.38 3.61 -10.30
C ALA A 16 -4.19 4.89 -10.57
N ILE A 17 -3.63 6.06 -10.24
CA ILE A 17 -4.23 7.36 -10.52
C ILE A 17 -4.37 7.57 -12.03
N ARG A 18 -3.36 7.27 -12.83
CA ARG A 18 -3.43 7.38 -14.30
C ARG A 18 -4.50 6.49 -14.91
N LEU A 19 -4.68 5.27 -14.39
CA LEU A 19 -5.76 4.38 -14.82
C LEU A 19 -7.13 5.00 -14.53
N LYS A 20 -7.30 5.62 -13.36
CA LYS A 20 -8.52 6.34 -13.00
C LYS A 20 -8.75 7.56 -13.89
N GLU A 21 -7.74 8.40 -14.12
CA GLU A 21 -7.81 9.55 -15.02
C GLU A 21 -8.11 9.16 -16.47
N ALA A 22 -7.65 7.98 -16.91
CA ALA A 22 -7.96 7.40 -18.21
C ALA A 22 -9.35 6.75 -18.28
N GLY A 23 -10.15 6.79 -17.20
CA GLY A 23 -11.48 6.18 -17.13
C GLY A 23 -11.46 4.65 -17.11
N LYS A 24 -10.35 4.04 -16.70
CA LYS A 24 -10.18 2.58 -16.60
C LYS A 24 -10.37 2.03 -15.18
N ALA A 25 -10.43 2.92 -14.19
CA ALA A 25 -10.73 2.60 -12.79
C ALA A 25 -11.68 3.65 -12.23
N ASP A 26 -12.60 3.23 -11.38
CA ASP A 26 -13.59 4.13 -10.75
C ASP A 26 -13.08 4.69 -9.41
N GLU A 27 -12.26 3.90 -8.70
CA GLU A 27 -11.75 4.22 -7.36
C GLU A 27 -10.30 3.72 -7.20
N VAL A 28 -9.48 4.49 -6.49
CA VAL A 28 -8.13 4.10 -6.05
C VAL A 28 -8.10 4.02 -4.53
N VAL A 29 -7.82 2.81 -4.02
CA VAL A 29 -7.76 2.51 -2.58
C VAL A 29 -6.32 2.22 -2.19
N ALA A 30 -5.73 3.09 -1.36
CA ALA A 30 -4.37 2.85 -0.85
C ALA A 30 -4.42 1.99 0.41
N VAL A 31 -3.62 0.92 0.47
CA VAL A 31 -3.57 0.02 1.63
C VAL A 31 -2.16 0.01 2.20
N SER A 32 -2.03 0.12 3.52
CA SER A 32 -0.76 -0.11 4.22
C SER A 32 -0.97 -1.05 5.41
N ILE A 33 -0.05 -1.99 5.60
CA ILE A 33 -0.06 -2.98 6.67
C ILE A 33 1.19 -2.74 7.50
N GLY A 34 1.05 -2.47 8.80
CA GLY A 34 2.20 -2.14 9.63
C GLY A 34 1.83 -1.48 10.95
N VAL A 35 2.63 -0.49 11.35
CA VAL A 35 2.40 0.28 12.57
C VAL A 35 1.40 1.41 12.36
N LYS A 36 0.87 1.97 13.46
CA LYS A 36 -0.05 3.11 13.43
C LYS A 36 0.51 4.34 12.68
N GLN A 37 1.83 4.53 12.74
CA GLN A 37 2.55 5.64 12.10
C GLN A 37 2.52 5.55 10.57
N ALA A 38 2.23 4.38 9.98
CA ALA A 38 2.05 4.23 8.53
C ALA A 38 0.84 5.03 8.01
N GLN A 39 -0.01 5.55 8.89
CA GLN A 39 -1.02 6.55 8.54
C GLN A 39 -0.42 7.79 7.84
N GLU A 40 0.82 8.20 8.16
CA GLU A 40 1.47 9.32 7.48
C GLU A 40 1.74 9.00 6.00
N THR A 41 2.22 7.79 5.71
CA THR A 41 2.43 7.30 4.33
C THR A 41 1.11 7.24 3.56
N LEU A 42 0.03 6.78 4.20
CA LEU A 42 -1.28 6.76 3.57
C LEU A 42 -1.82 8.17 3.28
N ARG A 43 -1.52 9.17 4.13
CA ARG A 43 -1.87 10.57 3.83
C ARG A 43 -1.12 11.08 2.60
N THR A 44 0.11 10.64 2.36
CA THR A 44 0.82 10.95 1.12
C THR A 44 0.10 10.35 -0.09
N ALA A 45 -0.34 9.09 -0.05
CA ALA A 45 -1.10 8.48 -1.14
C ALA A 45 -2.43 9.21 -1.43
N LEU A 46 -3.15 9.61 -0.37
CA LEU A 46 -4.35 10.44 -0.49
C LEU A 46 -4.04 11.80 -1.12
N ALA A 47 -2.94 12.44 -0.72
CA ALA A 47 -2.51 13.72 -1.28
C ALA A 47 -2.08 13.62 -2.75
N MET A 48 -1.61 12.45 -3.20
CA MET A 48 -1.29 12.19 -4.60
C MET A 48 -2.55 12.04 -5.47
N GLY A 49 -3.63 11.49 -4.92
CA GLY A 49 -4.89 11.32 -5.66
C GLY A 49 -5.66 10.02 -5.38
N ALA A 50 -5.22 9.19 -4.43
CA ALA A 50 -6.02 8.07 -3.96
C ALA A 50 -7.32 8.55 -3.31
N ASP A 51 -8.44 7.86 -3.54
CA ASP A 51 -9.76 8.24 -3.04
C ASP A 51 -9.92 7.98 -1.55
N ARG A 52 -9.42 6.84 -1.09
CA ARG A 52 -9.46 6.42 0.30
C ARG A 52 -8.25 5.58 0.66
N ALA A 53 -8.07 5.39 1.95
CA ALA A 53 -6.95 4.64 2.51
C ALA A 53 -7.40 3.67 3.59
N ILE A 54 -6.78 2.49 3.63
CA ILE A 54 -6.96 1.46 4.64
C ILE A 54 -5.64 1.25 5.35
N LEU A 55 -5.64 1.39 6.67
CA LEU A 55 -4.53 1.01 7.53
C LEU A 55 -4.87 -0.26 8.27
N VAL A 56 -4.10 -1.32 8.03
CA VAL A 56 -4.15 -2.53 8.85
C VAL A 56 -3.00 -2.48 9.85
N VAL A 57 -3.34 -2.27 11.13
CA VAL A 57 -2.34 -2.28 12.20
C VAL A 57 -2.00 -3.72 12.55
N ALA A 58 -0.76 -4.12 12.29
CA ALA A 58 -0.27 -5.49 12.49
C ALA A 58 1.09 -5.56 13.21
N ALA A 59 1.65 -4.41 13.60
CA ALA A 59 2.82 -4.29 14.46
C ALA A 59 2.67 -3.10 15.43
N ASP A 60 3.23 -3.21 16.63
CA ASP A 60 3.24 -2.13 17.63
C ASP A 60 4.47 -1.22 17.51
N ASP A 61 5.55 -1.72 16.90
CA ASP A 61 6.85 -1.05 16.82
C ASP A 61 7.41 -1.09 15.39
N VAL A 62 8.02 0.03 14.96
CA VAL A 62 8.55 0.23 13.60
C VAL A 62 9.73 -0.68 13.26
N HIS A 63 10.38 -1.26 14.25
CA HIS A 63 11.49 -2.20 14.08
C HIS A 63 11.02 -3.65 13.97
N THR A 64 9.72 -3.90 14.16
CA THR A 64 9.11 -5.20 13.95
C THR A 64 8.62 -5.28 12.51
N ASP A 65 9.43 -5.89 11.64
CA ASP A 65 9.01 -6.15 10.27
C ASP A 65 7.99 -7.31 10.23
N ILE A 66 7.04 -7.21 9.30
CA ILE A 66 6.02 -8.23 9.08
C ILE A 66 6.43 -9.02 7.87
N GLU A 67 6.65 -10.33 8.04
CA GLU A 67 7.09 -11.19 6.94
C GLU A 67 6.15 -11.11 5.72
N PRO A 68 6.67 -11.13 4.48
CA PRO A 68 5.85 -10.97 3.27
C PRO A 68 4.68 -11.95 3.16
N LEU A 69 4.83 -13.20 3.63
CA LEU A 69 3.73 -14.16 3.62
C LEU A 69 2.56 -13.72 4.51
N SER A 70 2.86 -13.08 5.65
CA SER A 70 1.84 -12.52 6.54
C SER A 70 1.19 -11.29 5.91
N VAL A 71 1.98 -10.42 5.28
CA VAL A 71 1.47 -9.27 4.51
C VAL A 71 0.55 -9.73 3.38
N ALA A 72 0.97 -10.71 2.58
CA ALA A 72 0.18 -11.26 1.47
C ALA A 72 -1.15 -11.87 1.95
N LYS A 73 -1.16 -12.59 3.08
CA LYS A 73 -2.39 -13.14 3.66
C LYS A 73 -3.35 -12.06 4.14
N ILE A 74 -2.83 -11.02 4.77
CA ILE A 74 -3.63 -9.88 5.22
C ILE A 74 -4.19 -9.13 4.00
N LEU A 75 -3.34 -8.83 3.01
CA LEU A 75 -3.75 -8.16 1.78
C LEU A 75 -4.81 -8.98 1.02
N ALA A 76 -4.68 -10.29 0.97
CA ALA A 76 -5.69 -11.17 0.38
C ALA A 76 -7.07 -11.00 1.06
N LYS A 77 -7.12 -10.80 2.38
CA LYS A 77 -8.38 -10.52 3.09
C LYS A 77 -8.94 -9.15 2.78
N VAL A 78 -8.09 -8.13 2.68
CA VAL A 78 -8.53 -6.81 2.21
C VAL A 78 -9.09 -6.91 0.80
N VAL A 79 -8.46 -7.66 -0.10
CA VAL A 79 -8.94 -7.89 -1.47
C VAL A 79 -10.27 -8.66 -1.50
N GLU A 80 -10.46 -9.64 -0.61
CA GLU A 80 -11.75 -10.35 -0.49
C GLU A 80 -12.89 -9.41 -0.06
N GLU A 81 -12.62 -8.46 0.85
CA GLU A 81 -13.61 -7.49 1.36
C GLU A 81 -13.87 -6.35 0.36
N GLU A 82 -12.81 -5.79 -0.23
CA GLU A 82 -12.88 -4.62 -1.11
C GLU A 82 -13.18 -4.97 -2.56
N GLN A 83 -12.97 -6.23 -2.95
CA GLN A 83 -13.20 -6.77 -4.30
C GLN A 83 -12.65 -5.91 -5.45
N PRO A 84 -11.38 -5.44 -5.39
CA PRO A 84 -10.81 -4.63 -6.46
C PRO A 84 -10.64 -5.45 -7.75
N GLY A 85 -10.83 -4.81 -8.90
CA GLY A 85 -10.58 -5.42 -10.21
C GLY A 85 -9.09 -5.55 -10.56
N LEU A 86 -8.22 -4.80 -9.88
CA LEU A 86 -6.78 -4.78 -10.09
C LEU A 86 -6.05 -4.45 -8.78
N VAL A 87 -4.97 -5.15 -8.49
CA VAL A 87 -4.05 -4.84 -7.39
C VAL A 87 -2.70 -4.45 -8.00
N ILE A 88 -2.16 -3.30 -7.62
CA ILE A 88 -0.83 -2.83 -8.03
C ILE A 88 0.03 -2.73 -6.78
N ALA A 89 1.17 -3.40 -6.79
CA ALA A 89 2.16 -3.35 -5.72
C ALA A 89 3.49 -2.80 -6.26
N GLY A 90 4.30 -2.22 -5.39
CA GLY A 90 5.67 -1.89 -5.72
C GLY A 90 6.50 -3.14 -6.01
N LYS A 91 7.58 -2.99 -6.78
CA LYS A 91 8.48 -4.09 -7.17
C LYS A 91 9.09 -4.82 -5.97
N GLN A 92 9.50 -4.09 -4.94
CA GLN A 92 10.08 -4.63 -3.70
C GLN A 92 10.02 -3.56 -2.62
N ALA A 93 10.05 -3.95 -1.35
CA ALA A 93 10.30 -3.01 -0.26
C ALA A 93 11.81 -2.80 -0.09
N ILE A 94 12.25 -1.55 0.06
CA ILE A 94 13.69 -1.23 0.11
C ILE A 94 14.36 -1.51 1.47
N ASP A 95 13.56 -1.77 2.51
CA ASP A 95 14.02 -2.06 3.87
C ASP A 95 14.41 -3.54 4.06
N ASN A 96 13.62 -4.46 3.52
CA ASN A 96 13.92 -5.90 3.54
C ASN A 96 14.40 -6.48 2.19
N ASP A 97 14.34 -5.70 1.12
CA ASP A 97 14.74 -6.04 -0.27
C ASP A 97 14.08 -7.33 -0.79
N MET A 98 12.86 -7.60 -0.32
CA MET A 98 12.07 -8.76 -0.74
C MET A 98 11.08 -8.37 -1.87
N ASN A 99 11.10 -9.15 -2.94
CA ASN A 99 10.20 -9.05 -4.10
C ASN A 99 9.22 -10.24 -4.10
N ALA A 100 8.41 -10.33 -3.04
CA ALA A 100 7.64 -11.55 -2.73
C ALA A 100 6.28 -11.32 -2.05
N THR A 101 5.82 -10.07 -1.98
CA THR A 101 4.54 -9.69 -1.37
C THR A 101 3.40 -9.82 -2.37
#